data_AF-A0A1Q6W8W3-F1
#
_entry.id   AF-A0A1Q6W8W3-F1
#
_cell.length_a   1.000
_cell.length_b   1.000
_cell.length_c   1.000
_cell.angle_alpha   90.00
_cell.angle_beta   90.00
_cell.angle_gamma   90.00
#
_symmetry.space_group_name_H-M   'P 1'
#
loop_
_entity.id
_entity.type
_entity.pdbx_description
1 polymer ?
#
loop_
_entity_poly.entity_id
_entity_poly.type
_entity_poly.pdbx_seq_one_letter_code
_entity_poly.pdbx_strand_id
1 'polypeptide(L)' 'MGGGLLLTHSHASLNLKSEFLLEVTHTPLGVLGILIGWARWLELRLPGADARVAGRVWASALAVFGVLLLLYRES' A
#
# COMPACT_ATOMS: atom_id res chain seq x y z
N MET A 1 -21.82 35.11 -11.81
CA MET A 1 -21.95 33.65 -11.58
C MET A 1 -21.08 32.89 -12.58
N GLY A 2 -19.76 33.02 -12.48
CA GLY A 2 -18.81 32.42 -13.45
C GLY A 2 -17.50 31.94 -12.81
N GLY A 3 -17.12 32.49 -11.65
CA GLY A 3 -15.96 32.01 -10.90
C GLY A 3 -16.12 30.64 -10.24
N GLY A 4 -17.36 30.21 -9.95
CA GLY A 4 -17.63 28.89 -9.38
C GLY A 4 -17.36 27.73 -10.36
N LEU A 5 -17.60 27.95 -11.65
CA LEU A 5 -17.38 26.93 -12.69
C LEU A 5 -15.88 26.70 -12.97
N LEU A 6 -15.05 27.74 -12.81
CA LEU A 6 -13.59 27.63 -12.97
C LEU A 6 -12.94 26.94 -11.76
N LEU A 7 -13.48 27.18 -10.56
CA LEU A 7 -13.08 26.45 -9.35
C LEU A 7 -13.46 24.97 -9.47
N THR A 8 -14.67 24.62 -9.92
CA THR A 8 -15.10 23.21 -10.03
C THR A 8 -14.45 22.44 -11.19
N HIS A 9 -14.08 23.09 -12.30
CA HIS A 9 -13.35 22.41 -13.38
C HIS A 9 -11.92 22.03 -12.96
N SER A 10 -11.25 22.89 -12.18
CA SER A 10 -9.93 22.59 -11.60
C SER A 10 -10.01 21.54 -10.50
N HIS A 11 -11.03 21.60 -9.64
CA HIS A 11 -11.27 20.58 -8.61
C HIS A 11 -11.54 19.19 -9.21
N ALA A 12 -12.23 19.06 -10.34
CA ALA A 12 -12.48 17.75 -10.94
C ALA A 12 -11.19 17.05 -11.42
N SER A 13 -10.27 17.78 -12.05
CA SER A 13 -8.98 17.22 -12.50
C SER A 13 -8.00 16.95 -11.34
N LEU A 14 -7.99 17.82 -10.33
CA LEU A 14 -7.20 17.63 -9.10
C LEU A 14 -7.77 16.49 -8.25
N ASN A 15 -9.10 16.34 -8.20
CA ASN A 15 -9.78 15.25 -7.49
C ASN A 15 -9.52 13.91 -8.17
N LEU A 16 -9.61 13.83 -9.50
CA LEU A 16 -9.21 12.63 -10.25
C LEU A 16 -7.74 12.26 -9.99
N LYS A 17 -6.83 13.23 -9.96
CA LYS A 17 -5.41 12.99 -9.67
C LYS A 17 -5.19 12.56 -8.21
N SER A 18 -5.89 13.16 -7.25
CA SER A 18 -5.80 12.78 -5.84
C SER A 18 -6.49 11.44 -5.55
N GLU A 19 -7.57 11.10 -6.25
CA GLU A 19 -8.28 9.84 -6.15
C GLU A 19 -7.47 8.71 -6.81
N PHE A 20 -6.83 8.99 -7.96
CA PHE A 20 -5.86 8.09 -8.57
C PHE A 20 -4.60 7.94 -7.72
N LEU A 21 -4.11 9.00 -7.06
CA LEU A 21 -3.00 8.93 -6.09
C LEU A 21 -3.41 8.17 -4.83
N LEU A 22 -4.64 8.33 -4.36
CA LEU A 22 -5.20 7.57 -3.24
C LEU A 22 -5.30 6.09 -3.59
N GLU A 23 -5.85 5.76 -4.75
CA GLU A 23 -5.96 4.40 -5.27
C GLU A 23 -4.57 3.78 -5.51
N VAL A 24 -3.64 4.54 -6.08
CA VAL A 24 -2.22 4.18 -6.25
C VAL A 24 -1.50 3.99 -4.91
N THR A 25 -1.98 4.56 -3.80
CA THR A 25 -1.34 4.36 -2.49
C THR A 25 -2.06 3.31 -1.63
N HIS A 26 -3.35 3.06 -1.86
CA HIS A 26 -4.13 2.03 -1.18
C HIS A 26 -3.95 0.63 -1.80
N THR A 27 -3.83 0.55 -3.12
CA THR A 27 -3.68 -0.73 -3.85
C THR A 27 -2.36 -1.46 -3.54
N PRO A 28 -1.18 -0.79 -3.51
CA PRO A 28 0.07 -1.47 -3.17
C PRO A 28 0.13 -1.88 -1.71
N LEU A 29 -0.48 -1.12 -0.79
CA LEU A 29 -0.60 -1.55 0.61
C LEU A 29 -1.43 -2.84 0.72
N GLY A 30 -2.54 -2.94 -0.01
CA GLY A 30 -3.36 -4.16 -0.06
C GLY A 30 -2.57 -5.36 -0.58
N VAL A 31 -1.83 -5.20 -1.67
CA VAL A 31 -0.98 -6.26 -2.25
C VAL A 31 0.13 -6.68 -1.27
N LEU A 32 0.79 -5.72 -0.62
CA LEU A 32 1.79 -6.00 0.41
C LEU A 32 1.18 -6.76 1.60
N GLY A 33 -0.02 -6.39 2.03
CA GLY A 33 -0.75 -7.09 3.10
C GLY A 33 -1.04 -8.55 2.74
N ILE A 34 -1.46 -8.82 1.50
CA ILE A 34 -1.68 -10.19 1.00
C ILE A 34 -0.37 -10.98 0.99
N LEU A 35 0.73 -10.39 0.51
CA LEU A 35 2.05 -11.03 0.48
C LEU A 35 2.56 -11.37 1.90
N ILE A 36 2.40 -10.45 2.85
CA ILE A 36 2.75 -10.63 4.26
C ILE A 36 1.95 -11.79 4.86
N GLY A 37 0.62 -11.82 4.64
CA GLY A 37 -0.25 -12.88 5.13
C GLY A 37 0.07 -14.25 4.53
N TRP A 38 0.31 -14.31 3.23
CA TRP A 38 0.66 -15.55 2.53
C TRP A 38 2.02 -16.08 2.98
N ALA A 39 3.04 -15.22 3.07
CA ALA A 39 4.37 -15.60 3.53
C ALA A 39 4.34 -16.15 4.97
N ARG A 40 3.55 -15.52 5.86
CA ARG A 40 3.34 -16.03 7.22
C ARG A 40 2.61 -17.37 7.24
N TRP A 41 1.61 -17.56 6.38
CA TRP A 41 0.89 -18.81 6.25
C TRP A 41 1.78 -19.95 5.71
N LEU A 42 2.64 -19.66 4.73
CA LEU A 42 3.67 -20.58 4.21
C LEU A 42 4.68 -20.96 5.29
N GLU A 43 5.17 -19.99 6.08
CA GLU A 43 6.12 -20.24 7.18
C GLU A 43 5.58 -21.29 8.17
N LEU A 44 4.28 -21.24 8.48
CA LEU A 44 3.64 -22.18 9.41
C LEU A 44 3.42 -23.57 8.81
N ARG A 45 3.41 -23.69 7.48
CA ARG A 45 3.07 -24.94 6.77
C ARG A 45 4.26 -25.67 6.19
N LEU A 46 5.34 -24.97 5.85
CA LEU A 46 6.53 -25.61 5.29
C LEU A 46 7.47 -26.06 6.40
N PRO A 47 8.05 -27.27 6.32
CA PRO A 47 9.12 -27.69 7.21
C PRO A 47 10.49 -27.24 6.71
N GLY A 48 11.42 -26.97 7.63
CA GLY A 48 12.85 -26.84 7.33
C GLY A 48 13.28 -25.50 6.73
N ALA A 49 14.01 -25.55 5.61
CA ALA A 49 14.66 -24.37 5.03
C ALA A 49 13.67 -23.36 4.46
N ASP A 50 12.56 -23.84 3.89
CA ASP A 50 11.58 -22.99 3.21
C ASP A 50 10.76 -22.15 4.19
N ALA A 51 10.48 -22.68 5.39
CA ALA A 51 9.90 -21.89 6.48
C ALA A 51 10.81 -20.74 6.89
N ARG A 52 12.13 -20.95 6.96
CA ARG A 52 13.09 -19.88 7.30
C ARG A 52 13.18 -18.80 6.22
N VAL A 53 12.92 -19.15 4.96
CA VAL A 53 12.84 -18.18 3.86
C VAL A 53 11.53 -17.41 3.96
N ALA A 54 10.39 -18.11 4.08
CA ALA A 54 9.08 -17.49 4.25
C ALA A 54 9.01 -16.56 5.47
N GLY A 55 9.63 -16.96 6.58
CA GLY A 55 9.78 -16.15 7.79
C GLY A 55 10.56 -14.85 7.58
N ARG A 56 11.65 -14.89 6.79
CA ARG A 56 12.40 -13.68 6.43
C ARG A 56 11.61 -12.79 5.47
N VAL A 57 10.91 -13.38 4.51
CA VAL A 57 10.11 -12.65 3.51
C VAL A 57 8.99 -11.87 4.20
N TRP A 58 8.18 -12.49 5.05
CA TRP A 58 7.06 -11.78 5.72
C TRP A 58 7.55 -10.67 6.65
N ALA A 59 8.62 -10.91 7.41
CA ALA A 59 9.19 -9.92 8.33
C ALA A 59 9.73 -8.69 7.59
N SER A 60 10.45 -8.91 6.47
CA SER A 60 10.96 -7.82 5.63
C SER A 60 9.83 -7.03 4.97
N ALA A 61 8.80 -7.69 4.46
CA ALA A 61 7.64 -7.05 3.85
C ALA A 61 6.85 -6.21 4.87
N LEU A 62 6.68 -6.70 6.10
CA LEU A 62 6.03 -5.96 7.18
C LEU A 62 6.84 -4.71 7.58
N ALA A 63 8.17 -4.82 7.63
CA ALA A 63 9.03 -3.68 7.90
C ALA A 63 8.91 -2.59 6.82
N VAL A 64 8.94 -2.98 5.54
CA VAL A 64 8.73 -2.06 4.41
C VAL A 64 7.34 -1.42 4.46
N PHE A 65 6.30 -2.19 4.77
CA PHE A 65 4.94 -1.68 4.95
C PHE A 65 4.86 -0.62 6.05
N GLY A 66 5.50 -0.86 7.21
CA GLY A 66 5.58 0.11 8.30
C GLY A 66 6.34 1.39 7.92
N VAL A 67 7.44 1.26 7.17
CA VAL A 67 8.20 2.41 6.66
C VAL A 67 7.37 3.24 5.68
N LEU A 68 6.64 2.58 4.76
CA LEU A 68 5.75 3.27 3.83
C LEU A 68 4.65 4.05 4.55
N LEU A 69 4.08 3.50 5.62
CA LEU A 69 3.09 4.20 6.44
C LEU A 69 3.66 5.43 7.14
N LEU A 70 4.89 5.36 7.64
CA LEU A 70 5.56 6.51 8.25
C LEU A 70 5.78 7.63 7.23
N LEU A 71 6.22 7.29 6.02
CA LEU A 71 6.40 8.25 4.93
C LEU A 71 5.07 8.84 4.45
N TYR A 72 3.99 8.05 4.41
CA TYR A 72 2.66 8.51 3.99
C TYR A 72 2.01 9.46 4.99
N ARG A 73 2.33 9.35 6.29
CA ARG A 73 1.77 10.22 7.34
C ARG A 73 2.42 11.60 7.41
N GLU A 74 3.66 11.73 6.94
CA GLU A 74 4.44 12.97 7.04
C GLU A 74 4.11 13.99 5.92
N SER A 75 3.29 13.60 4.93
CA SER A 75 2.85 14.43 3.80
C SER A 75 1.37 14.76 3.87
#